data_AF-Q78K29-F1
#
_entry.id   AF-Q78K29-F1
#
_cell.length_a   1.000
_cell.length_b   1.000
_cell.length_c   1.000
_cell.angle_alpha   90.00
_cell.angle_beta   90.00
_cell.angle_gamma   90.00
#
_symmetry.space_group_name_H-M   'P 1'
#
loop_
_entity.id
_entity.type
_entity.pdbx_description
1 polymer ?
#
loop_
_entity_poly.entity_id
_entity_poly.type
_entity_poly.pdbx_seq_one_letter_code
_entity_poly.pdbx_strand_id
1 'polypeptide(L)'
;MTPEQSANLLKWAASSFETAMFINYEQVNMDDRFGQIMIENLRRRSCDLAGVETCKSLESQKERLLLNGWETASAVNMMELYSGLPRAEVNRIESLEFLDEMELLEQLMRHYCLCWATRGGQELGLKEITY
;
A
#
# COMPACT_ATOMS: atom_id res chain seq x y z
N MET A 1 -8.38 -5.82 10.78
CA MET A 1 -7.90 -7.15 11.23
C MET A 1 -6.60 -6.98 11.97
N THR A 2 -6.25 -7.88 12.89
CA THR A 2 -4.97 -7.83 13.59
C THR A 2 -3.82 -8.21 12.63
N PRO A 3 -2.57 -7.86 12.96
CA PRO A 3 -1.39 -8.24 12.20
C PRO A 3 -1.30 -9.76 11.97
N GLU A 4 -1.57 -10.55 13.01
CA GLU A 4 -1.64 -12.00 12.94
C GLU A 4 -2.71 -12.49 11.95
N GLN A 5 -3.91 -11.92 11.99
CA GLN A 5 -4.99 -12.29 11.07
C GLN A 5 -4.63 -11.97 9.62
N SER A 6 -4.02 -10.81 9.37
CA SER A 6 -3.56 -10.44 8.02
C SER A 6 -2.43 -11.33 7.52
N ALA A 7 -1.47 -11.69 8.39
CA ALA A 7 -0.39 -12.61 8.06
C ALA A 7 -0.92 -14.01 7.72
N ASN A 8 -1.88 -14.51 8.50
CA ASN A 8 -2.54 -15.78 8.24
C ASN A 8 -3.29 -15.79 6.89
N LEU A 9 -3.95 -14.67 6.54
CA LEU A 9 -4.60 -14.53 5.23
C LEU A 9 -3.59 -14.54 4.07
N LEU A 10 -2.50 -13.77 4.19
CA LEU A 10 -1.43 -13.73 3.19
C LEU A 10 -0.80 -15.11 3.00
N LYS A 11 -0.51 -15.81 4.11
CA LYS A 11 0.06 -17.15 4.11
C LYS A 11 -0.88 -18.18 3.51
N TRP A 12 -2.17 -18.12 3.86
CA TRP A 12 -3.19 -18.98 3.25
C TRP A 12 -3.24 -18.78 1.74
N ALA A 13 -3.30 -17.54 1.27
CA ALA A 13 -3.34 -17.23 -0.15
C ALA A 13 -2.09 -17.77 -0.88
N ALA A 14 -0.90 -17.49 -0.35
CA ALA A 14 0.36 -17.99 -0.92
C ALA A 14 0.47 -19.53 -0.92
N SER A 15 -0.14 -20.22 0.06
CA SER A 15 -0.15 -21.68 0.13
C SER A 15 -1.23 -22.34 -0.73
N SER A 16 -2.27 -21.59 -1.12
CA SER A 16 -3.42 -22.12 -1.85
C SER A 16 -3.21 -22.14 -3.36
N PHE A 17 -2.29 -21.33 -3.88
CA PHE A 17 -2.04 -21.16 -5.30
C PHE A 17 -0.55 -21.33 -5.61
N GLU A 18 -0.24 -22.18 -6.58
CA GLU A 18 1.13 -22.37 -7.07
C GLU A 18 1.64 -21.11 -7.78
N THR A 19 0.81 -20.52 -8.62
CA THR A 19 1.08 -19.26 -9.33
C THR A 19 0.04 -18.21 -8.93
N ALA A 20 0.48 -17.10 -8.33
CA ALA A 20 -0.42 -16.05 -7.86
C ALA A 20 0.24 -14.67 -7.80
N MET A 21 -0.62 -13.65 -7.74
CA MET A 21 -0.27 -12.27 -7.42
C MET A 21 -1.21 -11.76 -6.32
N PHE A 22 -0.69 -10.95 -5.40
CA PHE A 22 -1.47 -10.25 -4.38
C PHE A 22 -1.23 -8.76 -4.50
N ILE A 23 -2.31 -7.98 -4.45
CA ILE A 23 -2.25 -6.52 -4.39
C ILE A 23 -2.78 -6.08 -3.03
N ASN A 24 -2.01 -5.24 -2.36
CA ASN A 24 -2.38 -4.64 -1.08
C ASN A 24 -2.31 -3.11 -1.20
N TYR A 25 -3.42 -2.44 -0.90
CA TYR A 25 -3.49 -0.98 -0.83
C TYR A 25 -3.97 -0.59 0.56
N GLU A 26 -3.13 0.10 1.32
CA GLU A 26 -3.46 0.57 2.67
C GLU A 26 -2.48 1.67 3.11
N GLN A 27 -2.57 2.07 4.38
CA GLN A 27 -1.69 3.06 4.96
C GLN A 27 -0.22 2.63 5.02
N VAL A 28 0.67 3.61 5.01
CA VAL A 28 2.12 3.48 5.22
C VAL A 28 2.64 4.69 5.99
N ASN A 29 3.86 4.62 6.53
CA ASN A 29 4.51 5.73 7.24
C ASN A 29 3.72 6.21 8.47
N MET A 30 2.99 5.31 9.14
CA MET A 30 2.06 5.65 10.23
C MET A 30 2.72 6.00 11.57
N ASP A 31 4.06 6.00 11.63
CA ASP A 31 4.83 6.25 12.87
C ASP A 31 5.19 7.73 13.08
N ASP A 32 4.79 8.62 12.16
CA ASP A 32 5.02 10.06 12.27
C ASP A 32 3.83 10.81 12.90
N ARG A 33 3.98 12.13 13.09
CA ARG A 33 2.92 12.97 13.69
C ARG A 33 1.62 12.96 12.88
N PHE A 34 1.70 12.93 11.55
CA PHE A 34 0.51 12.90 10.70
C PHE A 34 -0.20 11.55 10.80
N GLY A 35 0.55 10.45 10.78
CA GLY A 35 0.05 9.10 11.04
C GLY A 35 -0.70 9.01 12.37
N GLN A 36 -0.16 9.59 13.45
CA GLN A 36 -0.87 9.64 14.74
C GLN A 36 -2.18 10.43 14.69
N ILE A 37 -2.18 11.59 14.02
CA ILE A 37 -3.41 12.38 13.82
C ILE A 37 -4.44 11.58 13.02
N MET A 38 -4.01 10.86 11.99
CA MET A 38 -4.88 10.01 11.17
C MET A 38 -5.52 8.89 12.00
N ILE A 39 -4.73 8.20 12.85
CA ILE A 39 -5.23 7.17 13.77
C ILE A 39 -6.27 7.77 14.73
N GLU A 40 -5.97 8.92 15.33
CA GLU A 40 -6.91 9.59 16.25
C GLU A 40 -8.22 9.98 15.56
N ASN A 41 -8.13 10.52 14.34
CA ASN A 41 -9.30 10.90 13.55
C ASN A 41 -10.20 9.71 13.21
N LEU A 42 -9.62 8.55 12.89
CA LEU A 42 -10.39 7.32 12.65
C LEU A 42 -11.01 6.78 13.94
N ARG A 43 -10.27 6.79 15.06
CA ARG A 43 -10.80 6.38 16.37
C ARG A 43 -11.99 7.22 16.83
N ARG A 44 -11.96 8.54 16.59
CA ARG A 44 -13.10 9.44 16.85
C ARG A 44 -14.37 9.05 16.08
N ARG A 45 -14.23 8.30 14.98
CA ARG A 45 -15.33 7.75 14.17
C ARG A 45 -15.63 6.28 14.50
N SER A 46 -15.16 5.79 15.65
CA SER A 46 -15.28 4.39 16.07
C SER A 46 -14.67 3.39 15.08
N CYS A 47 -13.63 3.80 14.35
CA CYS A 47 -12.89 2.97 13.42
C CYS A 47 -11.45 2.80 13.92
N ASP A 48 -11.14 1.65 14.51
CA ASP A 48 -9.78 1.36 14.97
C ASP A 48 -8.98 0.57 13.92
N LEU A 49 -7.74 0.99 13.70
CA LEU A 49 -6.81 0.33 12.78
C LEU A 49 -6.03 -0.75 13.53
N ALA A 50 -6.67 -1.89 13.78
CA ALA A 50 -6.08 -3.00 14.53
C ALA A 50 -4.73 -3.52 13.97
N GLY A 51 -4.43 -3.26 12.70
CA GLY A 51 -3.20 -3.69 12.00
C GLY A 51 -2.16 -2.60 11.78
N VAL A 52 -2.33 -1.39 12.35
CA VAL A 52 -1.51 -0.21 12.03
C VAL A 52 -0.01 -0.41 12.31
N GLU A 53 0.35 -1.30 13.22
CA GLU A 53 1.76 -1.63 13.50
C GLU A 53 2.51 -2.23 12.29
N THR A 54 1.78 -2.76 11.30
CA THR A 54 2.36 -3.25 10.04
C THR A 54 2.55 -2.15 8.99
N CYS A 55 1.95 -0.98 9.19
CA CYS A 55 1.97 0.18 8.29
C CYS A 55 3.12 1.16 8.60
N LYS A 56 4.27 0.66 9.09
CA LYS A 56 5.41 1.52 9.50
C LYS A 56 6.14 2.15 8.32
N SER A 57 6.41 1.38 7.28
CA SER A 57 7.16 1.83 6.10
C SER A 57 6.87 0.94 4.89
N LEU A 58 7.33 1.36 3.71
CA LEU A 58 7.25 0.51 2.51
C LEU A 58 8.05 -0.79 2.70
N GLU A 59 9.15 -0.75 3.45
CA GLU A 59 9.92 -1.95 3.79
C GLU A 59 9.14 -2.91 4.66
N SER A 60 8.45 -2.43 5.71
CA SER A 60 7.62 -3.31 6.55
C SER A 60 6.49 -3.96 5.78
N GLN A 61 5.91 -3.24 4.79
CA GLN A 61 4.89 -3.78 3.90
C GLN A 61 5.43 -4.90 3.00
N LYS A 62 6.61 -4.71 2.40
CA LYS A 62 7.27 -5.73 1.58
C LYS A 62 7.68 -6.94 2.42
N GLU A 63 8.30 -6.72 3.58
CA GLU A 63 8.70 -7.79 4.50
C GLU A 63 7.49 -8.64 4.93
N ARG A 64 6.35 -8.01 5.22
CA ARG A 64 5.12 -8.73 5.57
C ARG A 64 4.67 -9.68 4.45
N LEU A 65 4.80 -9.30 3.19
CA LEU A 65 4.49 -10.17 2.05
C LEU A 65 5.51 -11.31 1.96
N LEU A 66 6.80 -10.99 1.95
CA LEU A 66 7.88 -11.98 1.80
C LEU A 66 7.87 -13.04 2.93
N LEU A 67 7.69 -12.62 4.18
CA LEU A 67 7.63 -13.52 5.34
C LEU A 67 6.43 -14.47 5.30
N ASN A 68 5.38 -14.13 4.55
CA ASN A 68 4.15 -14.92 4.45
C ASN A 68 4.06 -15.72 3.15
N GLY A 69 5.19 -16.10 2.57
CA GLY A 69 5.27 -17.12 1.51
C GLY A 69 5.22 -16.59 0.08
N TRP A 70 5.36 -15.28 -0.10
CA TRP A 70 5.51 -14.64 -1.40
C TRP A 70 6.99 -14.55 -1.82
N GLU A 71 7.26 -14.68 -3.12
CA GLU A 71 8.63 -14.75 -3.66
C GLU A 71 9.20 -13.37 -4.00
N THR A 72 8.35 -12.48 -4.52
CA THR A 72 8.69 -11.09 -4.79
C THR A 72 7.73 -10.16 -4.06
N ALA A 73 8.20 -8.96 -3.72
CA ALA A 73 7.37 -7.90 -3.18
C ALA A 73 7.90 -6.53 -3.61
N SER A 74 6.99 -5.70 -4.09
CA SER A 74 7.24 -4.33 -4.50
C SER A 74 6.21 -3.42 -3.82
N ALA A 75 6.61 -2.19 -3.53
CA ALA A 75 5.75 -1.22 -2.88
C ALA A 75 6.17 0.18 -3.29
N VAL A 76 5.18 1.06 -3.50
CA VAL A 76 5.37 2.50 -3.71
C VAL A 76 4.38 3.27 -2.87
N ASN A 77 4.76 4.45 -2.40
CA ASN A 77 3.76 5.34 -1.80
C ASN A 77 2.92 6.00 -2.90
N MET A 78 1.73 6.50 -2.55
CA MET A 78 0.83 7.05 -3.57
C MET A 78 1.33 8.34 -4.19
N MET A 79 2.25 9.06 -3.54
CA MET A 79 2.83 10.27 -4.11
C MET A 79 3.83 9.93 -5.23
N GLU A 80 4.62 8.87 -5.05
CA GLU A 80 5.48 8.30 -6.09
C GLU A 80 4.65 7.81 -7.28
N LEU A 81 3.55 7.09 -7.01
CA LEU A 81 2.62 6.65 -8.06
C LEU A 81 2.00 7.82 -8.81
N TYR A 82 1.47 8.81 -8.08
CA TYR A 82 0.87 10.01 -8.67
C TYR A 82 1.87 10.77 -9.55
N SER A 83 3.11 10.91 -9.08
CA SER A 83 4.19 11.57 -9.84
C SER A 83 4.60 10.81 -11.10
N GLY A 84 4.35 9.49 -11.15
CA GLY A 84 4.59 8.63 -12.31
C GLY A 84 3.45 8.60 -13.34
N LEU A 85 2.30 9.22 -13.06
CA LEU A 85 1.15 9.22 -13.97
C LEU A 85 1.47 9.94 -15.29
N PRO A 86 0.88 9.50 -16.42
CA PRO A 86 0.97 10.23 -17.67
C PRO A 86 0.51 11.67 -17.50
N ARG A 87 1.28 12.64 -18.03
CA ARG A 87 0.98 14.07 -17.83
C ARG A 87 -0.42 14.47 -18.33
N ALA A 88 -0.94 13.79 -19.35
CA ALA A 88 -2.29 13.99 -19.85
C ALA A 88 -3.35 13.61 -18.79
N GLU A 89 -3.15 12.54 -18.03
CA GLU A 89 -4.06 12.12 -16.96
C GLU A 89 -3.98 13.07 -15.76
N VAL A 90 -2.78 13.49 -15.38
CA VAL A 90 -2.59 14.49 -14.30
C VAL A 90 -3.34 15.78 -14.65
N ASN A 91 -3.10 16.35 -15.85
CA ASN A 91 -3.77 17.57 -16.28
C ASN A 91 -5.30 17.39 -16.36
N ARG A 92 -5.78 16.23 -16.82
CA ARG A 92 -7.21 15.93 -16.90
C ARG A 92 -7.84 15.93 -15.50
N ILE A 93 -7.21 15.28 -14.52
CA ILE A 93 -7.71 15.15 -13.15
C ILE A 93 -7.63 16.50 -12.41
N GLU A 94 -6.48 17.18 -12.45
CA GLU A 94 -6.27 18.48 -11.78
C GLU A 94 -7.16 19.60 -12.35
N SER A 95 -7.70 19.43 -13.57
CA SER A 95 -8.67 20.37 -14.14
C SER A 95 -10.10 20.22 -13.61
N LEU A 96 -10.41 19.12 -12.90
CA LEU A 96 -11.76 18.86 -12.39
C LEU A 96 -12.08 19.68 -11.13
N GLU A 97 -11.11 19.82 -10.24
CA GLU A 97 -11.25 20.55 -8.98
C GLU A 97 -10.01 21.41 -8.73
N PHE A 98 -10.23 22.67 -8.36
CA PHE A 98 -9.14 23.54 -7.95
C PHE A 98 -8.68 23.16 -6.54
N LEU A 99 -7.40 22.83 -6.41
CA LEU A 99 -6.74 22.56 -5.13
C LEU A 99 -5.62 23.59 -4.94
N ASP A 100 -5.74 24.42 -3.91
CA ASP A 100 -4.76 25.44 -3.55
C ASP A 100 -3.66 24.91 -2.62
N GLU A 101 -3.98 23.97 -1.72
CA GLU A 101 -3.05 23.38 -0.75
C GLU A 101 -2.53 22.01 -1.19
N MET A 102 -1.60 21.99 -2.15
CA MET A 102 -0.97 20.76 -2.67
C MET A 102 -0.19 19.99 -1.59
N GLU A 103 0.32 20.69 -0.57
CA GLU A 103 1.09 20.08 0.52
C GLU A 103 0.24 19.10 1.34
N LEU A 104 -1.07 19.36 1.50
CA LEU A 104 -1.98 18.45 2.19
C LEU A 104 -2.22 17.16 1.39
N LEU A 105 -2.35 17.29 0.07
CA LEU A 105 -2.49 16.14 -0.81
C LEU A 105 -1.21 15.30 -0.82
N GLU A 106 -0.05 15.94 -0.91
CA GLU A 106 1.25 15.28 -0.83
C GLU A 106 1.41 14.54 0.51
N GLN A 107 1.08 15.21 1.62
CA GLN A 107 1.14 14.59 2.94
C GLN A 107 0.22 13.38 3.04
N LEU A 108 -1.01 13.48 2.54
CA LEU A 108 -1.95 12.36 2.52
C LEU A 108 -1.45 11.20 1.64
N MET A 109 -0.97 11.49 0.43
CA MET A 109 -0.50 10.49 -0.53
C MET A 109 0.77 9.76 -0.04
N ARG A 110 1.64 10.45 0.71
CA ARG A 110 2.82 9.82 1.35
C ARG A 110 2.43 8.83 2.47
N HIS A 111 1.19 8.85 2.93
CA HIS A 111 0.68 7.96 4.00
C HIS A 111 -0.17 6.80 3.49
N TYR A 112 -0.23 6.60 2.18
CA TYR A 112 -0.80 5.40 1.55
C TYR A 112 0.21 4.76 0.62
N CYS A 113 0.11 3.45 0.45
CA CYS A 113 0.96 2.69 -0.46
C CYS A 113 0.15 1.72 -1.30
N LEU A 114 0.70 1.42 -2.48
CA LEU A 114 0.30 0.28 -3.29
C LEU A 114 1.45 -0.73 -3.26
N CYS A 115 1.15 -1.93 -2.78
CA CYS A 115 2.08 -3.04 -2.73
C CYS A 115 1.58 -4.18 -3.63
N TRP A 116 2.49 -4.88 -4.27
CA TRP A 116 2.18 -6.12 -4.96
C TRP A 116 3.26 -7.17 -4.74
N ALA A 117 2.83 -8.43 -4.68
CA ALA A 117 3.69 -9.57 -4.50
C ALA A 117 3.31 -10.68 -5.48
N THR A 118 4.29 -11.50 -5.86
CA THR A 118 4.07 -12.63 -6.78
C THR A 118 4.73 -13.91 -6.27
N ARG A 119 4.22 -15.05 -6.71
CA ARG A 119 4.76 -16.39 -6.46
C ARG A 119 4.53 -17.28 -7.68
N GLY A 120 5.50 -18.12 -8.04
CA GLY A 120 5.36 -19.15 -9.09
C GLY A 120 5.10 -18.58 -10.47
N GLY A 121 5.51 -17.33 -10.72
CA GLY A 121 5.17 -16.56 -11.91
C GLY A 121 6.30 -16.40 -12.94
N GLN A 122 7.39 -17.15 -12.79
CA GLN A 122 8.61 -16.95 -13.60
C GLN A 122 8.36 -17.18 -15.10
N GLU A 123 7.58 -18.19 -15.47
CA GLU A 123 7.25 -18.50 -16.88
C GLU A 123 6.27 -17.49 -17.49
N LEU A 124 5.49 -16.79 -16.66
CA LEU A 124 4.51 -15.78 -17.07
C LEU A 124 5.04 -14.35 -17.00
N GLY A 125 6.28 -14.15 -16.54
CA GLY A 125 6.86 -12.82 -16.36
C GLY A 125 6.18 -11.99 -15.27
N LEU A 126 5.52 -12.59 -14.27
CA LEU A 126 4.77 -11.82 -13.26
C LEU A 126 5.64 -10.85 -12.46
N LYS A 127 6.94 -11.16 -12.32
CA LYS A 127 7.93 -10.29 -11.66
C LYS A 127 8.19 -8.98 -12.40
N GLU A 128 7.78 -8.86 -13.67
CA GLU A 128 7.97 -7.69 -14.52
C GLU A 128 6.78 -6.73 -14.47
N ILE A 129 5.68 -7.12 -13.80
CA ILE A 129 4.49 -6.29 -13.64
C ILE A 129 4.84 -5.07 -12.78
N THR A 130 4.42 -3.90 -13.26
CA THR A 130 4.50 -2.60 -12.60
C THR A 130 3.16 -1.85 -12.72
N TYR A 131 2.99 -0.82 -11.89
CA TYR A 131 1.94 0.19 -12.04
C TYR A 131 2.28 1.19 -13.16
#